data_AF-A0A1L3FFX5-F1
#
_entry.id   AF-A0A1L3FFX5-F1
#
_cell.length_a   1.000
_cell.length_b   1.000
_cell.length_c   1.000
_cell.angle_alpha   90.00
_cell.angle_beta   90.00
_cell.angle_gamma   90.00
#
_symmetry.space_group_name_H-M   'P 1'
#
loop_
_entity.id
_entity.type
_entity.pdbx_description
1 polymer ?
#
loop_
_entity_poly.entity_id
_entity_poly.type
_entity_poly.pdbx_seq_one_letter_code
_entity_poly.pdbx_strand_id
1 'polypeptide(L)'
;MLNTRLTVFATAILILSTANASAFSMSFRWCGLSSPMFALSGVPKGTATLQFHMVDLQVPSYNHGGGTVPYKGQSTIACGALNNYSPLSPPSGSHSYQVTVTAFGPGNSNLGSASYTREFPEKK
;
A
#
# COMPACT_ATOMS: atom_id res chain seq x y z
N MET A 1 39.88 -60.32 14.74
CA MET A 1 40.19 -58.97 14.24
C MET A 1 39.08 -58.58 13.28
N LEU A 2 38.23 -57.62 13.62
CA LEU A 2 37.04 -57.23 12.86
C LEU A 2 37.29 -55.84 12.23
N ASN A 3 37.35 -55.77 10.89
CA ASN A 3 37.55 -54.51 10.17
C ASN A 3 36.20 -53.84 9.90
N THR A 4 35.96 -52.69 10.54
CA THR A 4 34.79 -51.86 10.27
C THR A 4 35.14 -50.83 9.19
N ARG A 5 34.49 -50.89 8.02
CA ARG A 5 34.60 -49.85 6.99
C ARG A 5 33.67 -48.69 7.34
N LEU A 6 34.23 -47.50 7.46
CA LEU A 6 33.52 -46.27 7.76
C LEU A 6 33.03 -45.64 6.44
N THR A 7 31.73 -45.70 6.19
CA THR A 7 31.10 -45.03 5.05
C THR A 7 30.72 -43.61 5.46
N VAL A 8 31.36 -42.59 4.89
CA VAL A 8 31.03 -41.18 5.12
C VAL A 8 29.86 -40.80 4.20
N PHE A 9 28.69 -40.53 4.78
CA PHE A 9 27.58 -39.87 4.09
C PHE A 9 27.78 -38.36 4.14
N ALA A 10 27.97 -37.72 2.98
CA ALA A 10 27.99 -36.26 2.88
C ALA A 10 26.55 -35.73 2.84
N THR A 11 26.11 -35.05 3.89
CA THR A 11 24.84 -34.34 3.95
C THR A 11 24.97 -32.97 3.28
N ALA A 12 24.29 -32.77 2.16
CA ALA A 12 24.15 -31.46 1.55
C ALA A 12 23.13 -30.61 2.34
N ILE A 13 23.59 -29.48 2.89
CA ILE A 13 22.74 -28.51 3.59
C ILE A 13 22.14 -27.57 2.54
N LEU A 14 20.84 -27.69 2.27
CA LEU A 14 20.08 -26.68 1.53
C LEU A 14 19.75 -25.51 2.47
N ILE A 15 20.36 -24.36 2.23
CA ILE A 15 19.96 -23.10 2.87
C ILE A 15 18.77 -22.56 2.10
N LEU A 16 17.54 -22.75 2.62
CA LEU A 16 16.37 -22.07 2.08
C LEU A 16 16.42 -20.59 2.50
N SER A 17 16.76 -19.72 1.56
CA SER A 17 16.59 -18.28 1.72
C SER A 17 15.11 -17.91 1.64
N THR A 18 14.50 -17.58 2.77
CA THR A 18 13.16 -16.98 2.82
C THR A 18 13.25 -15.52 2.36
N ALA A 19 12.92 -15.27 1.09
CA ALA A 19 12.70 -13.91 0.64
C ALA A 19 11.51 -13.33 1.42
N ASN A 20 11.76 -12.39 2.33
CA ASN A 20 10.72 -11.64 3.01
C ASN A 20 9.98 -10.81 1.95
N ALA A 21 8.84 -11.31 1.47
CA ALA A 21 7.92 -10.49 0.70
C ALA A 21 7.42 -9.37 1.64
N SER A 22 7.84 -8.12 1.38
CA SER A 22 7.30 -6.96 2.11
C SER A 22 5.80 -6.90 1.86
N ALA A 23 5.00 -6.87 2.93
CA ALA A 23 3.56 -6.69 2.81
C ALA A 23 3.26 -5.34 2.14
N PHE A 24 2.35 -5.34 1.16
CA PHE A 24 1.92 -4.12 0.51
C PHE A 24 1.37 -3.15 1.56
N SER A 25 1.97 -1.97 1.64
CA SER A 25 1.59 -0.93 2.59
C SER A 25 1.64 0.45 1.93
N MET A 26 0.87 1.35 2.52
CA MET A 26 0.76 2.74 2.10
C MET A 26 0.64 3.60 3.34
N SER A 27 1.27 4.78 3.31
CA SER A 27 0.98 5.89 4.21
C SER A 27 0.80 7.15 3.38
N PHE A 28 0.24 8.20 3.98
CA PHE A 28 0.06 9.46 3.26
C PHE A 28 0.22 10.65 4.18
N ARG A 29 0.48 11.81 3.56
CA ARG A 29 0.45 13.12 4.23
C ARG A 29 -0.47 14.08 3.47
N TRP A 30 -1.09 14.98 4.21
CA TRP A 30 -1.97 16.01 3.66
C TRP A 30 -1.20 17.04 2.82
N CYS A 31 -1.86 17.56 1.78
CA CYS A 31 -1.30 18.54 0.85
C CYS A 31 -2.21 19.78 0.72
N GLY A 32 -2.88 20.17 1.81
CA GLY A 32 -3.85 21.26 1.80
C GLY A 32 -5.10 20.89 0.99
N LEU A 33 -5.45 21.72 0.00
CA LEU A 33 -6.63 21.51 -0.84
C LEU A 33 -6.41 20.48 -1.97
N SER A 34 -5.18 20.04 -2.19
CA SER A 34 -4.87 18.99 -3.18
C SER A 34 -4.96 17.59 -2.57
N SER A 35 -5.13 16.57 -3.42
CA SER A 35 -5.10 15.18 -2.96
C SER A 35 -3.80 14.87 -2.21
N PRO A 36 -3.81 13.95 -1.23
CA PRO A 36 -2.63 13.61 -0.44
C PRO A 36 -1.46 13.13 -1.30
N MET A 37 -0.25 13.22 -0.74
CA MET A 37 0.89 12.48 -1.24
C MET A 37 0.95 11.12 -0.55
N PHE A 38 1.14 10.06 -1.33
CA PHE A 38 1.16 8.68 -0.84
C PHE A 38 2.57 8.10 -0.92
N ALA A 39 3.07 7.54 0.17
CA ALA A 39 4.26 6.70 0.19
C ALA A 39 3.85 5.23 0.11
N LEU A 40 4.51 4.46 -0.74
CA LEU A 40 4.19 3.06 -1.04
C LEU A 40 5.37 2.16 -0.70
N SER A 41 5.09 0.98 -0.16
CA SER A 41 6.07 -0.08 0.04
C SER A 41 5.46 -1.43 -0.28
N GLY A 42 6.26 -2.36 -0.83
CA GLY A 42 5.80 -3.72 -1.11
C GLY A 42 4.66 -3.81 -2.13
N VAL A 43 4.59 -2.89 -3.11
CA VAL A 43 3.55 -2.94 -4.16
C VAL A 43 3.64 -4.29 -4.90
N PRO A 44 2.52 -5.02 -5.09
CA PRO A 44 2.53 -6.33 -5.72
C PRO A 44 3.24 -6.36 -7.08
N LYS A 45 3.95 -7.44 -7.36
CA LYS A 45 4.59 -7.62 -8.67
C LYS A 45 3.53 -7.71 -9.75
N GLY A 46 3.73 -6.99 -10.85
CA GLY A 46 2.81 -6.96 -11.99
C GLY A 46 1.73 -5.89 -11.92
N THR A 47 1.75 -5.03 -10.89
CA THR A 47 0.86 -3.86 -10.82
C THR A 47 1.10 -2.92 -12.01
N ALA A 48 0.02 -2.59 -12.71
CA ALA A 48 -0.04 -1.61 -13.80
C ALA A 48 -0.68 -0.30 -13.35
N THR A 49 -1.68 -0.37 -12.47
CA THR A 49 -2.38 0.81 -11.93
C THR A 49 -2.64 0.68 -10.43
N LEU A 50 -2.74 1.82 -9.77
CA LEU A 50 -3.13 1.93 -8.37
C LEU A 50 -4.42 2.75 -8.32
N GLN A 51 -5.48 2.16 -7.74
CA GLN A 51 -6.74 2.84 -7.51
C GLN A 51 -6.83 3.25 -6.05
N PHE A 52 -7.05 4.54 -5.81
CA PHE A 52 -7.23 5.12 -4.48
C PHE A 52 -8.70 5.42 -4.24
N HIS A 53 -9.16 5.17 -3.02
CA HIS A 53 -10.48 5.54 -2.54
C HIS A 53 -10.37 6.09 -1.12
N MET A 54 -11.00 7.23 -0.86
CA MET A 54 -11.01 7.88 0.45
C MET A 54 -12.40 7.86 1.07
N VAL A 55 -12.47 7.52 2.36
CA VAL A 55 -13.68 7.56 3.17
C VAL A 55 -13.43 8.40 4.40
N ASP A 56 -14.31 9.39 4.64
CA ASP A 56 -14.47 10.03 5.94
C ASP A 56 -15.24 9.05 6.84
N LEU A 57 -14.61 8.57 7.91
CA LEU A 57 -15.23 7.58 8.78
C LEU A 57 -16.38 8.15 9.62
N GLN A 58 -16.46 9.47 9.77
CA GLN A 58 -17.56 10.17 10.44
C GLN A 58 -18.68 10.53 9.45
N VAL A 59 -18.35 10.73 8.17
CA VAL A 59 -19.34 11.03 7.11
C VAL A 59 -19.15 10.11 5.89
N PRO A 60 -19.40 8.79 6.00
CA PRO A 60 -19.09 7.84 4.91
C PRO A 60 -19.89 8.04 3.63
N SER A 61 -21.02 8.76 3.71
CA SER A 61 -21.87 9.09 2.56
C SER A 61 -21.30 10.21 1.70
N TYR A 62 -20.36 11.00 2.21
CA TYR A 62 -19.71 12.04 1.43
C TYR A 62 -18.60 11.44 0.56
N ASN A 63 -18.73 11.57 -0.76
CA ASN A 63 -17.74 11.05 -1.68
C ASN A 63 -16.51 11.97 -1.76
N HIS A 64 -15.49 11.68 -0.95
CA HIS A 64 -14.18 12.34 -1.05
C HIS A 64 -13.41 11.94 -2.32
N GLY A 65 -13.90 10.93 -3.03
CA GLY A 65 -13.37 10.45 -4.28
C GLY A 65 -12.08 9.66 -4.11
N GLY A 66 -11.15 9.89 -5.02
CA GLY A 66 -9.91 9.15 -5.16
C GLY A 66 -9.40 9.27 -6.59
N GLY A 67 -8.88 8.19 -7.14
CA GLY A 67 -8.44 8.18 -8.52
C GLY A 67 -7.56 6.99 -8.86
N THR A 68 -7.39 6.77 -10.15
CA THR A 68 -6.49 5.73 -10.66
C THR A 68 -5.24 6.39 -11.24
N VAL A 69 -4.07 5.93 -10.81
CA VAL A 69 -2.78 6.39 -11.32
C VAL A 69 -2.00 5.24 -11.95
N PRO A 70 -1.27 5.47 -13.05
CA PRO A 70 -0.34 4.48 -13.58
C PRO A 70 0.78 4.17 -12.59
N TYR A 71 1.13 2.89 -12.45
CA TYR A 71 2.25 2.44 -11.65
C TYR A 71 3.42 2.04 -12.55
N LYS A 72 4.56 2.69 -12.34
CA LYS A 72 5.81 2.50 -13.07
C LYS A 72 6.96 2.09 -12.14
N GLY A 73 6.65 1.65 -10.91
CA GLY A 73 7.64 1.31 -9.88
C GLY A 73 8.01 2.45 -8.94
N GLN A 74 7.32 3.60 -9.01
CA GLN A 74 7.57 4.72 -8.11
C GLN A 74 7.17 4.40 -6.67
N SER A 75 7.98 4.78 -5.68
CA SER A 75 7.66 4.63 -4.25
C SER A 75 6.72 5.71 -3.73
N THR A 76 6.39 6.72 -4.54
CA THR A 76 5.59 7.87 -4.13
C THR A 76 4.60 8.30 -5.21
N ILE A 77 3.41 8.73 -4.79
CA ILE A 77 2.42 9.41 -5.63
C ILE A 77 2.31 10.85 -5.14
N ALA A 78 2.59 11.82 -6.00
CA ALA A 78 2.70 13.22 -5.62
C ALA A 78 1.37 13.82 -5.14
N CYS A 79 1.46 14.93 -4.38
CA CYS A 79 0.30 15.76 -4.04
C CYS A 79 -0.47 16.12 -5.32
N GLY A 80 -1.81 16.09 -5.26
CA GLY A 80 -2.66 16.47 -6.39
C GLY A 80 -2.72 15.47 -7.55
N ALA A 81 -2.13 14.27 -7.41
CA ALA A 81 -2.16 13.26 -8.47
C ALA A 81 -3.53 12.56 -8.64
N LEU A 82 -4.44 12.68 -7.67
CA LEU A 82 -5.79 12.11 -7.78
C LEU A 82 -6.73 13.13 -8.43
N ASN A 83 -7.14 12.82 -9.67
CA ASN A 83 -7.95 13.73 -10.50
C ASN A 83 -9.43 13.83 -10.08
N ASN A 84 -9.91 12.95 -9.21
CA ASN A 84 -11.29 12.96 -8.72
C ASN A 84 -11.29 13.04 -7.20
N TYR A 85 -10.78 14.13 -6.63
CA TYR A 85 -10.63 14.32 -5.20
C TYR A 85 -11.43 15.53 -4.72
N SER A 86 -12.18 15.35 -3.63
CA SER A 86 -12.81 16.47 -2.92
C SER A 86 -11.99 16.83 -1.66
N PRO A 87 -11.59 18.10 -1.49
CA PRO A 87 -10.84 18.57 -0.33
C PRO A 87 -11.53 18.28 1.01
N LEU A 88 -10.71 18.18 2.06
CA LEU A 88 -11.18 17.98 3.43
C LEU A 88 -11.72 19.30 3.97
N SER A 89 -12.95 19.29 4.48
CA SER A 89 -13.55 20.44 5.16
C SER A 89 -14.51 19.96 6.26
N PRO A 90 -14.02 19.25 7.29
CA PRO A 90 -14.87 18.79 8.38
C PRO A 90 -15.53 20.00 9.06
N PRO A 91 -16.86 19.98 9.30
CA PRO A 91 -17.60 21.13 9.82
C PRO A 91 -17.24 21.48 11.27
N SER A 92 -16.76 20.50 12.04
CA SER A 92 -16.28 20.71 13.41
C SER A 92 -15.38 19.57 13.84
N GLY A 93 -14.33 19.88 14.61
CA GLY A 93 -13.44 18.88 15.18
C GLY A 93 -12.53 18.20 14.15
N SER A 94 -11.92 17.10 14.57
CA SER A 94 -11.07 16.24 13.73
C SER A 94 -11.88 15.05 13.26
N HIS A 95 -11.79 14.74 11.97
CA HIS A 95 -12.34 13.53 11.37
C HIS A 95 -11.21 12.56 11.01
N SER A 96 -11.52 11.28 10.97
CA SER A 96 -10.62 10.19 10.59
C SER A 96 -10.91 9.79 9.14
N TYR A 97 -9.90 9.93 8.30
CA TYR A 97 -10.00 9.61 6.88
C TYR A 97 -9.21 8.35 6.59
N GLN A 98 -9.89 7.33 6.10
CA GLN A 98 -9.27 6.12 5.62
C GLN A 98 -9.06 6.23 4.11
N VAL A 99 -7.81 6.02 3.66
CA VAL A 99 -7.52 5.80 2.26
C VAL A 99 -7.19 4.34 2.04
N THR A 100 -7.84 3.73 1.06
CA THR A 100 -7.49 2.41 0.54
C THR A 100 -6.87 2.56 -0.84
N VAL A 101 -5.74 1.89 -1.05
CA VAL A 101 -5.13 1.72 -2.36
C VAL A 101 -5.25 0.26 -2.79
N THR A 102 -5.80 0.02 -3.98
CA THR A 102 -5.87 -1.29 -4.61
C THR A 102 -4.93 -1.33 -5.81
N ALA A 103 -4.09 -2.35 -5.86
CA ALA A 103 -3.14 -2.58 -6.93
C ALA A 103 -3.77 -3.48 -7.99
N PHE A 104 -3.84 -3.00 -9.24
CA PHE A 104 -4.39 -3.76 -10.36
C PHE A 104 -3.31 -4.12 -11.37
N GLY A 105 -3.32 -5.36 -11.83
CA GLY A 105 -2.48 -5.88 -12.91
C GLY A 105 -3.17 -5.83 -14.28
N PRO A 106 -2.62 -6.54 -15.28
CA PRO A 106 -3.23 -6.69 -16.60
C PRO A 106 -4.66 -7.21 -16.50
N GLY A 107 -5.54 -6.71 -17.37
CA GLY A 107 -6.96 -7.09 -17.39
C GLY A 107 -7.74 -6.70 -16.13
N ASN A 108 -7.29 -5.67 -15.39
CA ASN A 108 -7.88 -5.24 -14.11
C ASN A 108 -7.89 -6.33 -13.04
N SER A 109 -6.89 -7.21 -13.04
CA SER A 109 -6.70 -8.20 -11.97
C SER A 109 -6.35 -7.52 -10.64
N ASN A 110 -7.11 -7.75 -9.57
CA ASN A 110 -6.76 -7.25 -8.23
C ASN A 110 -5.59 -8.07 -7.67
N LEU A 111 -4.45 -7.41 -7.42
CA LEU A 111 -3.22 -8.04 -6.93
C LEU A 111 -2.98 -7.83 -5.43
N GLY A 112 -3.80 -7.01 -4.78
CA GLY A 112 -3.65 -6.67 -3.37
C GLY A 112 -4.16 -5.27 -3.06
N SER A 113 -4.34 -4.99 -1.77
CA SER A 113 -4.76 -3.68 -1.28
C SER A 113 -4.05 -3.32 0.01
N ALA A 114 -3.93 -2.03 0.30
CA ALA A 114 -3.45 -1.50 1.56
C ALA A 114 -4.33 -0.34 2.00
N SER A 115 -4.51 -0.17 3.31
CA SER A 115 -5.29 0.94 3.87
C SER A 115 -4.49 1.67 4.95
N TYR A 116 -4.69 2.97 5.04
CA TYR A 116 -4.10 3.83 6.07
C TYR A 116 -5.15 4.84 6.52
N THR A 117 -5.24 5.06 7.83
CA THR A 117 -6.17 6.04 8.41
C THR A 117 -5.38 7.18 9.04
N ARG A 118 -5.79 8.42 8.76
CA ARG A 118 -5.17 9.63 9.33
C ARG A 118 -6.24 10.65 9.68
N GLU A 119 -6.00 11.43 10.73
CA GLU A 119 -6.90 12.50 11.15
C GLU A 119 -6.71 13.78 10.32
N PHE A 120 -7.78 14.58 10.16
CA PHE A 120 -7.71 15.97 9.67
C PHE A 120 -8.77 16.86 10.34
N PRO A 121 -8.41 18.08 10.80
CA PRO A 121 -7.04 18.53 11.02
C PRO A 121 -6.34 17.67 12.08
N GLU A 122 -5.04 17.44 11.93
CA GLU A 122 -4.27 16.69 12.92
C GLU A 122 -4.17 17.46 14.23
N LYS A 123 -4.32 16.75 15.35
CA LYS A 123 -4.01 17.31 16.67
C LYS A 123 -2.50 17.57 16.75
N LYS A 124 -2.15 18.74 17.26
CA LYS A 124 -0.75 19.10 17.57
C LYS A 124 -0.30 18.42 18.86
#